data_AF-A0A6N9Z5A9-F1
#
_entry.id   AF-A0A6N9Z5A9-F1
#
_cell.length_a   1.000
_cell.length_b   1.000
_cell.length_c   1.000
_cell.angle_alpha   90.00
_cell.angle_beta   90.00
_cell.angle_gamma   90.00
#
_symmetry.space_group_name_H-M   'P 1'
#
loop_
_entity.id
_entity.type
_entity.pdbx_description
1 polymer ?
#
loop_
_entity_poly.entity_id
_entity_poly.type
_entity_poly.pdbx_seq_one_letter_code
_entity_poly.pdbx_strand_id
1 'polypeptide(L)'
;MKFSKVAVAAVAAVAMLVPLAACGGTAGSGKTTITYFAWENEKMTKPIIDAFEKENPDIHVEMSTAQGAANDYAQTLTTRVAGGQVPDVFHMSIETRNEVLDAGLARDITDEPFVKNLPSTATDLYTRDGKVYGMSPTAWIGGIVYNKDLLKEVGYDSVPETLD
;
A
#
# COMPACT_ATOMS: atom_id res chain seq x y z
N MET A 1 -54.30 49.60 -22.42
CA MET A 1 -52.92 50.06 -22.16
C MET A 1 -52.56 49.56 -20.76
N LYS A 2 -51.71 48.53 -20.63
CA LYS A 2 -50.37 48.54 -19.99
C LYS A 2 -50.42 49.14 -18.57
N PHE A 3 -50.16 48.42 -17.47
CA PHE A 3 -48.86 47.91 -16.97
C PHE A 3 -49.14 46.95 -15.78
N SER A 4 -48.80 45.66 -15.84
CA SER A 4 -47.57 44.98 -15.37
C SER A 4 -47.47 44.64 -13.86
N LYS A 5 -47.64 43.34 -13.57
CA LYS A 5 -46.89 42.44 -12.66
C LYS A 5 -46.44 42.94 -11.29
N VAL A 6 -46.99 42.35 -10.22
CA VAL A 6 -46.23 41.94 -9.03
C VAL A 6 -46.71 40.55 -8.59
N ALA A 7 -45.77 39.61 -8.51
CA ALA A 7 -45.98 38.24 -8.07
C ALA A 7 -45.98 38.18 -6.54
N VAL A 8 -46.94 37.44 -5.97
CA VAL A 8 -46.92 36.99 -4.58
C VAL A 8 -46.82 35.47 -4.58
N ALA A 9 -45.86 34.99 -3.80
CA ALA A 9 -45.47 33.60 -3.65
C ALA A 9 -46.57 32.73 -3.03
N ALA A 10 -46.64 31.47 -3.44
CA ALA A 10 -47.11 30.37 -2.59
C ALA A 10 -46.53 29.04 -3.08
N VAL A 11 -45.58 28.57 -2.28
CA VAL A 11 -45.01 27.22 -2.17
C VAL A 11 -46.08 26.12 -2.32
N ALA A 12 -45.81 25.13 -3.17
CA ALA A 12 -46.31 23.77 -2.98
C ALA A 12 -45.33 22.78 -3.60
N ALA A 13 -44.60 22.10 -2.71
CA ALA A 13 -43.64 21.05 -3.01
C ALA A 13 -44.33 19.83 -3.62
N VAL A 14 -43.76 19.28 -4.70
CA VAL A 14 -43.94 17.86 -5.04
C VAL A 14 -42.61 17.30 -5.56
N ALA A 15 -42.00 16.48 -4.70
CA ALA A 15 -41.18 15.32 -5.00
C ALA A 15 -40.19 15.38 -6.19
N MET A 16 -38.94 15.71 -5.89
CA MET A 16 -37.78 15.08 -6.52
C MET A 16 -36.83 14.61 -5.41
N LEU A 17 -37.18 13.49 -4.77
CA LEU A 17 -36.20 12.65 -4.10
C LEU A 17 -35.50 11.82 -5.18
N VAL A 18 -34.53 12.44 -5.85
CA VAL A 18 -33.47 11.71 -6.53
C VAL A 18 -32.53 11.25 -5.41
N PRO A 19 -32.38 9.95 -5.12
CA PRO A 19 -31.23 9.52 -4.34
C PRO A 19 -30.01 9.88 -5.19
N LEU A 20 -29.24 10.85 -4.72
CA LEU A 20 -27.91 11.18 -5.20
C LEU A 20 -26.97 10.03 -4.78
N ALA A 21 -27.23 8.83 -5.30
CA ALA A 21 -26.40 7.67 -5.15
C ALA A 21 -25.64 7.46 -6.47
N ALA A 22 -24.32 7.33 -6.33
CA ALA A 22 -23.38 6.87 -7.36
C ALA A 22 -23.11 7.85 -8.51
N CYS A 23 -22.26 8.85 -8.23
CA CYS A 23 -21.32 9.34 -9.23
C CYS A 23 -19.92 8.87 -8.79
N GLY A 24 -19.30 7.97 -9.56
CA GLY A 24 -17.92 7.51 -9.33
C GLY A 24 -17.73 6.00 -9.39
N GLY A 25 -18.23 5.35 -10.44
CA GLY A 25 -17.97 3.94 -10.68
C GLY A 25 -18.37 3.58 -12.09
N THR A 26 -17.48 3.85 -13.04
CA THR A 26 -17.60 3.32 -14.40
C THR A 26 -17.90 1.83 -14.32
N ALA A 27 -18.90 1.38 -15.07
CA ALA A 27 -19.26 -0.02 -15.23
C ALA A 27 -18.05 -0.83 -15.70
N GLY A 28 -17.30 -1.39 -14.75
CA GLY A 28 -16.37 -2.49 -14.95
C GLY A 28 -17.06 -3.79 -14.56
N SER A 29 -16.86 -4.85 -15.33
CA SER A 29 -17.25 -6.24 -15.03
C SER A 29 -17.31 -6.49 -13.52
N GLY A 30 -18.39 -7.04 -12.96
CA GLY A 30 -18.64 -7.26 -11.52
C GLY A 30 -17.60 -8.10 -10.76
N LYS A 31 -16.34 -7.66 -10.82
CA LYS A 31 -15.14 -8.16 -10.20
C LYS A 31 -15.01 -7.54 -8.83
N THR A 32 -14.39 -8.27 -7.92
CA THR A 32 -13.99 -7.74 -6.63
C THR A 32 -12.78 -6.83 -6.81
N THR A 33 -12.89 -5.57 -6.42
CA THR A 33 -11.76 -4.63 -6.42
C THR A 33 -10.99 -4.73 -5.10
N ILE A 34 -9.67 -4.85 -5.17
CA ILE A 34 -8.74 -4.79 -4.04
C ILE A 34 -7.83 -3.58 -4.25
N THR A 35 -7.70 -2.71 -3.25
CA THR A 35 -6.79 -1.58 -3.28
C THR A 35 -5.40 -1.98 -2.79
N TYR A 36 -4.37 -1.69 -3.59
CA TYR A 36 -2.99 -1.99 -3.27
C TYR A 36 -2.14 -0.71 -3.26
N PHE A 37 -1.61 -0.36 -2.10
CA PHE A 37 -0.65 0.72 -1.96
C PHE A 37 0.79 0.19 -2.01
N ALA A 38 1.37 0.19 -3.21
CA ALA A 38 2.67 -0.39 -3.49
C ALA A 38 3.83 0.51 -3.07
N TRP A 39 4.87 -0.11 -2.51
CA TRP A 39 6.13 0.56 -2.19
C TRP A 39 6.93 0.92 -3.44
N GLU A 40 6.99 -0.03 -4.38
CA GLU A 40 7.70 0.13 -5.65
C GLU A 40 6.86 0.88 -6.68
N ASN A 41 7.53 1.48 -7.66
CA ASN A 41 6.87 2.18 -8.76
C ASN A 41 6.03 1.24 -9.65
N GLU A 42 5.20 1.83 -10.50
CA GLU A 42 4.31 1.10 -11.41
C GLU A 42 5.07 0.14 -12.35
N LYS A 43 6.25 0.53 -12.85
CA LYS A 43 7.04 -0.32 -13.75
C LYS A 43 7.45 -1.65 -13.11
N MET A 44 7.77 -1.63 -11.81
CA MET A 44 8.15 -2.81 -11.04
C MET A 44 6.92 -3.61 -10.60
N THR A 45 5.83 -2.92 -10.23
CA THR A 45 4.66 -3.55 -9.60
C THR A 45 3.65 -4.08 -10.61
N LYS A 46 3.43 -3.38 -11.73
CA LYS A 46 2.40 -3.70 -12.72
C LYS A 46 2.52 -5.13 -13.29
N PRO A 47 3.72 -5.65 -13.63
CA PRO A 47 3.83 -7.03 -14.12
C PRO A 47 3.35 -8.08 -13.10
N ILE A 48 3.51 -7.81 -11.80
CA ILE A 48 3.05 -8.69 -10.73
C ILE A 48 1.52 -8.68 -10.66
N ILE A 49 0.92 -7.48 -10.74
CA ILE A 49 -0.54 -7.32 -10.77
C ILE A 49 -1.14 -7.99 -12.00
N ASP A 50 -0.57 -7.76 -13.18
CA ASP A 50 -1.08 -8.34 -14.43
C ASP A 50 -1.03 -9.88 -14.38
N ALA A 51 0.01 -10.47 -13.79
CA ALA A 51 0.09 -11.91 -13.58
C ALA A 51 -0.97 -12.40 -12.57
N PHE A 52 -1.14 -11.68 -11.47
CA PHE A 52 -2.16 -12.00 -10.46
C PHE A 52 -3.59 -11.93 -11.02
N GLU A 53 -3.96 -10.87 -11.74
CA GLU A 53 -5.30 -10.72 -12.34
C GLU A 53 -5.54 -11.73 -13.46
N LYS A 54 -4.49 -12.18 -14.15
CA LYS A 54 -4.60 -13.27 -15.14
C LYS A 54 -4.95 -14.60 -14.50
N GLU A 55 -4.43 -14.88 -13.31
CA GLU A 55 -4.74 -16.09 -12.53
C GLU A 55 -6.07 -15.95 -11.75
N ASN A 56 -6.49 -14.72 -11.46
CA ASN A 56 -7.68 -14.39 -10.67
C ASN A 56 -8.59 -13.43 -11.48
N PRO A 57 -9.28 -13.92 -12.53
CA PRO A 57 -9.97 -13.06 -13.49
C PRO A 57 -11.19 -12.32 -12.90
N ASP A 58 -11.68 -12.75 -11.73
CA ASP A 58 -12.76 -12.15 -10.94
C ASP A 58 -12.26 -11.04 -10.00
N ILE A 59 -10.96 -10.82 -9.90
CA ILE A 59 -10.36 -9.76 -9.09
C ILE A 59 -9.82 -8.65 -9.98
N HIS A 60 -9.96 -7.41 -9.52
CA HIS A 60 -9.28 -6.24 -10.06
C HIS A 60 -8.44 -5.59 -8.96
N VAL A 61 -7.18 -5.25 -9.25
CA VAL A 61 -6.29 -4.57 -8.31
C VAL A 61 -6.16 -3.10 -8.68
N GLU A 62 -6.67 -2.22 -7.83
CA GLU A 62 -6.48 -0.78 -7.95
C GLU A 62 -5.17 -0.39 -7.25
N MET A 63 -4.14 -0.11 -8.04
CA MET A 63 -2.80 0.20 -7.53
C MET A 63 -2.57 1.70 -7.38
N SER A 64 -1.92 2.07 -6.28
CA SER A 64 -1.32 3.38 -6.09
C SER A 64 0.04 3.25 -5.41
N THR A 65 0.89 4.27 -5.51
CA THR A 65 2.22 4.29 -4.87
C THR A 65 2.58 5.70 -4.42
N ALA A 66 3.46 5.82 -3.44
CA ALA A 66 4.06 7.11 -3.10
C ALA A 66 5.14 7.46 -4.12
N GLN A 67 5.23 8.72 -4.50
CA GLN A 67 6.35 9.21 -5.31
C GLN A 67 7.50 9.58 -4.38
N GLY A 68 8.58 8.78 -4.34
CA GLY A 68 9.82 9.16 -3.66
C GLY A 68 10.28 8.22 -2.54
N ALA A 69 10.97 8.79 -1.55
CA ALA A 69 11.72 8.07 -0.52
C ALA A 69 10.79 7.35 0.48
N ALA A 70 11.31 6.39 1.25
CA ALA A 70 10.56 5.62 2.25
C ALA A 70 9.75 6.50 3.24
N ASN A 71 10.27 7.68 3.59
CA ASN A 71 9.56 8.64 4.44
C ASN A 71 8.27 9.17 3.77
N ASP A 72 8.27 9.34 2.46
CA ASP A 72 7.08 9.79 1.71
C ASP A 72 6.01 8.70 1.71
N TYR A 73 6.40 7.42 1.64
CA TYR A 73 5.47 6.29 1.72
C TYR A 73 4.77 6.24 3.08
N ALA A 74 5.55 6.21 4.17
CA ALA A 74 5.01 6.09 5.52
C ALA A 74 4.06 7.26 5.84
N GLN A 75 4.46 8.50 5.53
CA GLN A 75 3.62 9.68 5.73
C GLN A 75 2.34 9.64 4.88
N THR A 76 2.44 9.18 3.63
CA THR A 76 1.27 9.02 2.76
C THR A 76 0.31 7.98 3.31
N LEU A 77 0.82 6.83 3.79
CA LEU A 77 0.01 5.80 4.43
C LEU A 77 -0.69 6.35 5.68
N THR A 78 0.04 7.01 6.58
CA THR A 78 -0.53 7.62 7.78
C THR A 78 -1.64 8.63 7.44
N THR A 79 -1.43 9.46 6.41
CA THR A 79 -2.43 10.44 5.95
C THR A 79 -3.69 9.75 5.42
N ARG A 80 -3.53 8.68 4.62
CA ARG A 80 -4.65 7.89 4.11
C ARG A 80 -5.44 7.22 5.24
N VAL A 81 -4.74 6.63 6.21
CA VAL A 81 -5.35 6.01 7.38
C VAL A 81 -6.15 7.04 8.18
N ALA A 82 -5.57 8.22 8.45
CA ALA A 82 -6.27 9.30 9.15
C ALA A 82 -7.49 9.82 8.38
N GLY A 83 -7.45 9.77 7.04
CA GLY A 83 -8.58 10.10 6.16
C GLY A 83 -9.61 8.98 5.99
N GLY A 84 -9.43 7.82 6.63
CA GLY A 84 -10.33 6.67 6.49
C GLY A 84 -10.20 5.92 5.17
N GLN A 85 -9.10 6.13 4.42
CA GLN A 85 -8.80 5.51 3.13
C GLN A 85 -7.71 4.45 3.26
N VAL A 86 -7.87 3.52 4.20
CA VAL A 86 -6.90 2.45 4.44
C VAL A 86 -6.89 1.49 3.24
N PRO A 87 -5.72 1.25 2.59
CA PRO A 87 -5.62 0.27 1.53
C PRO A 87 -5.83 -1.16 2.05
N ASP A 88 -6.37 -2.06 1.22
CA ASP A 88 -6.54 -3.47 1.57
C ASP A 88 -5.19 -4.18 1.70
N VAL A 89 -4.25 -3.84 0.81
CA VAL A 89 -2.88 -4.34 0.82
C VAL A 89 -1.92 -3.15 0.84
N PHE A 90 -0.98 -3.16 1.77
CA PHE A 90 0.04 -2.12 1.91
C PHE A 90 1.32 -2.72 2.48
N HIS A 91 2.40 -1.95 2.44
CA HIS A 91 3.70 -2.31 2.98
C HIS A 91 3.90 -1.67 4.36
N MET A 92 4.61 -2.37 5.23
CA MET A 92 5.13 -1.79 6.46
C MET A 92 6.62 -2.10 6.54
N SER A 93 7.42 -1.10 6.91
CA SER A 93 8.86 -1.26 7.07
C SER A 93 9.16 -1.83 8.47
N ILE A 94 10.40 -2.23 8.71
CA ILE A 94 10.83 -2.68 10.04
C ILE A 94 10.59 -1.57 11.07
N GLU A 95 10.81 -0.31 10.68
CA GLU A 95 10.67 0.87 11.53
C GLU A 95 9.20 1.18 11.85
N THR A 96 8.29 1.04 10.87
CA THR A 96 6.87 1.40 11.05
C THR A 96 5.96 0.26 11.49
N ARG A 97 6.44 -1.00 11.46
CA ARG A 97 5.61 -2.18 11.78
C ARG A 97 4.91 -2.06 13.13
N ASN A 98 5.57 -1.49 14.15
CA ASN A 98 4.99 -1.47 15.48
C ASN A 98 3.78 -0.52 15.53
N GLU A 99 3.89 0.64 14.89
CA GLU A 99 2.80 1.62 14.78
C GLU A 99 1.62 1.05 14.02
N VAL A 100 1.86 0.31 12.92
CA VAL A 100 0.82 -0.36 12.14
C VAL A 100 0.07 -1.39 12.98
N LEU A 101 0.79 -2.18 13.79
CA LEU A 101 0.20 -3.19 14.66
C LEU A 101 -0.55 -2.59 15.84
N ASP A 102 0.02 -1.56 16.47
CA ASP A 102 -0.62 -0.85 17.58
C ASP A 102 -1.91 -0.14 17.14
N ALA A 103 -1.94 0.34 15.89
CA ALA A 103 -3.13 0.91 15.27
C ALA A 103 -4.15 -0.14 14.77
N GLY A 104 -3.84 -1.43 14.87
CA GLY A 104 -4.73 -2.52 14.43
C GLY A 104 -4.96 -2.58 12.92
N LEU A 105 -4.03 -2.04 12.12
CA LEU A 105 -4.18 -1.95 10.66
C LEU A 105 -3.80 -3.24 9.93
N ALA A 106 -3.03 -4.13 10.56
CA ALA A 106 -2.64 -5.40 9.98
C ALA A 106 -3.48 -6.55 10.55
N ARG A 107 -4.01 -7.38 9.66
CA ARG A 107 -4.78 -8.58 10.01
C ARG A 107 -3.85 -9.71 10.43
N ASP A 108 -4.26 -10.48 11.43
CA ASP A 108 -3.64 -11.76 11.76
C ASP A 108 -3.82 -12.74 10.59
N ILE A 109 -2.71 -13.17 9.99
CA ILE A 109 -2.67 -14.09 8.86
C ILE A 109 -2.11 -15.47 9.25
N THR A 110 -1.90 -15.74 10.54
CA THR A 110 -1.20 -16.95 11.02
C THR A 110 -1.75 -18.25 10.43
N ASP A 111 -3.08 -18.35 10.34
CA ASP A 111 -3.79 -19.54 9.87
C ASP A 111 -4.03 -19.56 8.35
N GLU A 112 -3.54 -18.56 7.61
CA GLU A 112 -3.73 -18.49 6.17
C GLU A 112 -2.92 -19.58 5.44
N PRO A 113 -3.52 -20.28 4.44
CA PRO A 113 -2.88 -21.42 3.80
C PRO A 113 -1.53 -21.11 3.13
N PHE A 114 -1.26 -19.86 2.76
CA PHE A 114 0.00 -19.48 2.14
C PHE A 114 1.14 -19.29 3.15
N VAL A 115 0.84 -19.00 4.42
CA VAL A 115 1.86 -18.72 5.45
C VAL A 115 2.74 -19.95 5.71
N LYS A 116 2.17 -21.16 5.66
CA LYS A 116 2.92 -22.41 5.81
C LYS A 116 3.97 -22.65 4.71
N ASN A 117 3.87 -21.96 3.58
CA ASN A 117 4.80 -22.07 2.46
C ASN A 117 5.90 -21.00 2.52
N LEU A 118 5.86 -20.11 3.52
CA LEU A 118 6.86 -19.06 3.70
C LEU A 118 8.01 -19.59 4.57
N PRO A 119 9.28 -19.26 4.23
CA PRO A 119 10.38 -19.46 5.16
C PRO A 119 10.20 -18.55 6.38
N SER A 120 10.66 -18.99 7.56
CA SER A 120 10.54 -18.19 8.79
C SER A 120 11.16 -16.80 8.64
N THR A 121 12.26 -16.69 7.89
CA THR A 121 12.92 -15.42 7.58
C THR A 121 12.02 -14.39 6.90
N ALA A 122 10.93 -14.81 6.25
CA ALA A 122 9.94 -13.91 5.67
C ALA A 122 8.95 -13.36 6.71
N THR A 123 8.72 -14.08 7.81
CA THR A 123 7.65 -13.78 8.80
C THR A 123 8.18 -13.34 10.15
N ASP A 124 9.41 -13.69 10.52
CA ASP A 124 9.98 -13.49 11.88
C ASP A 124 9.93 -12.02 12.31
N LEU A 125 10.25 -11.09 11.41
CA LEU A 125 10.22 -9.65 11.69
C LEU A 125 8.81 -9.06 11.80
N TYR A 126 7.80 -9.77 11.29
CA TYR A 126 6.40 -9.35 11.25
C TYR A 126 5.50 -10.20 12.17
N THR A 127 6.13 -10.96 13.07
CA THR A 127 5.45 -11.76 14.08
C THR A 127 5.43 -11.00 15.40
N ARG A 128 4.27 -10.96 16.06
CA ARG A 128 4.08 -10.38 17.40
C ARG A 128 3.20 -11.31 18.22
N ASP A 129 3.61 -11.62 19.44
CA ASP A 129 2.87 -12.48 20.37
C ASP A 129 2.44 -13.83 19.76
N GLY A 130 3.32 -14.41 18.92
CA GLY A 130 3.08 -15.68 18.25
C GLY A 130 2.16 -15.62 17.03
N LYS A 131 1.74 -14.43 16.61
CA LYS A 131 0.86 -14.20 15.45
C LYS A 131 1.60 -13.49 14.32
N VAL A 132 1.37 -13.93 13.09
CA VAL A 132 1.95 -13.37 11.87
C VAL A 132 1.04 -12.28 11.33
N TYR A 133 1.56 -11.09 11.10
CA TYR A 133 0.80 -9.93 10.61
C TYR A 133 1.30 -9.40 9.26
N GLY A 134 2.30 -10.05 8.69
CA GLY A 134 2.88 -9.66 7.41
C GLY A 134 3.97 -10.63 6.98
N MET A 135 4.47 -10.41 5.78
CA MET A 135 5.58 -11.18 5.23
C MET A 135 6.49 -10.29 4.38
N SER A 136 7.78 -10.62 4.35
CA SER A 136 8.73 -10.03 3.42
C SER A 136 8.84 -10.90 2.17
N PRO A 137 8.46 -10.38 0.98
CA PRO A 137 8.68 -11.11 -0.28
C PRO A 137 10.16 -11.07 -0.72
N THR A 138 10.95 -10.15 -0.15
CA THR A 138 12.35 -9.94 -0.48
C THR A 138 13.19 -9.82 0.79
N ALA A 139 14.49 -10.00 0.67
CA ALA A 139 15.46 -9.68 1.72
C ALA A 139 16.58 -8.86 1.09
N TRP A 140 17.15 -7.94 1.86
CA TRP A 140 18.32 -7.17 1.45
C TRP A 140 19.44 -7.40 2.46
N ILE A 141 20.67 -7.40 1.96
CA ILE A 141 21.88 -7.49 2.79
C ILE A 141 22.65 -6.20 2.66
N GLY A 142 23.08 -5.64 3.79
CA GLY A 142 24.07 -4.58 3.83
C GLY A 142 25.47 -5.18 3.67
N GLY A 143 26.33 -4.50 2.92
CA GLY A 143 27.72 -4.90 2.73
C GLY A 143 28.62 -3.70 2.50
N ILE A 144 29.93 -3.91 2.69
CA ILE A 144 30.93 -2.88 2.42
C ILE A 144 31.30 -2.93 0.94
N VAL A 145 31.13 -1.80 0.24
CA VAL A 145 31.63 -1.61 -1.13
C VAL A 145 32.86 -0.72 -1.04
N TYR A 146 33.97 -1.15 -1.63
CA TYR A 146 35.24 -0.42 -1.59
C TYR A 146 35.96 -0.41 -2.95
N ASN A 147 36.82 0.59 -3.15
CA ASN A 147 37.69 0.68 -4.32
C ASN A 147 38.98 -0.12 -4.05
N LYS A 148 39.20 -1.18 -4.83
CA LYS A 148 40.36 -2.07 -4.70
C LYS A 148 41.70 -1.38 -4.97
N ASP A 149 41.73 -0.40 -5.87
CA ASP A 149 42.97 0.29 -6.25
C ASP A 149 43.41 1.25 -5.15
N LEU A 150 42.47 2.02 -4.59
CA LEU A 150 42.76 2.89 -3.46
C LEU A 150 43.17 2.10 -2.22
N LEU A 151 42.56 0.94 -1.97
CA LEU A 151 42.91 0.09 -0.84
C LEU A 151 44.37 -0.41 -0.94
N LYS A 152 44.80 -0.79 -2.14
CA LYS A 152 46.20 -1.16 -2.43
C LYS A 152 47.16 0.02 -2.33
N GLU A 153 46.77 1.21 -2.79
CA GLU A 153 47.61 2.42 -2.72
C GLU A 153 47.98 2.77 -1.27
N VAL A 154 47.06 2.53 -0.32
CA VAL A 154 47.31 2.73 1.11
C VAL A 154 47.89 1.50 1.82
N GLY A 155 48.32 0.48 1.08
CA GLY A 155 49.06 -0.68 1.58
C GLY A 155 48.22 -1.86 2.09
N TYR A 156 46.93 -1.92 1.75
CA TYR A 156 46.05 -3.03 2.14
C TYR A 156 45.76 -3.95 0.93
N ASP A 157 46.11 -5.23 1.07
CA ASP A 157 45.86 -6.25 0.03
C ASP A 157 44.44 -6.86 0.10
N SER A 158 43.75 -6.71 1.23
CA SER A 158 42.39 -7.17 1.46
C SER A 158 41.60 -6.17 2.33
N VAL A 159 40.27 -6.27 2.27
CA VAL A 159 39.41 -5.55 3.23
C VAL A 159 39.65 -6.09 4.65
N PRO A 160 39.66 -5.25 5.69
CA PRO A 160 39.75 -5.71 7.07
C PRO A 160 38.63 -6.71 7.40
N GLU A 161 38.99 -7.80 8.08
CA GLU A 161 38.05 -8.83 8.52
C GLU A 161 37.41 -8.50 9.88
N THR A 162 38.00 -7.54 10.60
CA THR A 162 37.58 -7.07 11.92
C THR A 162 37.39 -5.56 11.94
N LEU A 163 36.71 -5.05 12.98
CA LEU A 163 36.47 -3.61 13.15
C LEU A 163 37.66 -2.85 13.73
N ASP A 164 38.53 -3.53 14.50
CA ASP A 164 39.77 -2.99 15.08
C ASP A 164 40.87 -2.85 14.03
#